data_AF-A0AA91KE72-F1
#
_entry.id   AF-A0AA91KE72-F1
#
_cell.length_a   1.000
_cell.length_b   1.000
_cell.length_c   1.000
_cell.angle_alpha   90.00
_cell.angle_beta   90.00
_cell.angle_gamma   90.00
#
_symmetry.space_group_name_H-M   'P 1'
#
loop_
_entity.id
_entity.type
_entity.pdbx_description
1 polymer ?
#
loop_
_entity_poly.entity_id
_entity_poly.type
_entity_poly.pdbx_seq_one_letter_code
_entity_poly.pdbx_strand_id
1 'polypeptide(L)'
;MSDEKDIELEHLKLNVEVWKKIVDVQQHFNDLEMKVRNFGLLIVSAFISAIGVSLKSQYEAEVVGYNIPVASFLALGSFIVWMLVFLVDVYWYHPLLKGAVLKGIEMEEQIKSQLPNINLTGKIGEESAVSILKFKDVRSTTKAKIFYLGIGGVLLVLTILIFCMGEKAPDIGNTSTQSIPEKTESKINDMTSNLIKGEGKTSPAIPQDKSKKSSD
;
A
#
# COMPACT_ATOMS: atom_id res chain seq x y z
N MET A 1 -57.82 17.81 -29.42
CA MET A 1 -57.99 17.67 -27.95
C MET A 1 -57.52 16.31 -27.44
N SER A 2 -57.71 15.19 -28.16
CA SER A 2 -57.06 13.90 -27.86
C SER A 2 -55.56 13.96 -28.16
N ASP A 3 -55.21 14.38 -29.37
CA ASP A 3 -53.84 14.26 -29.90
C ASP A 3 -52.82 15.11 -29.10
N GLU A 4 -53.24 16.26 -28.59
CA GLU A 4 -52.38 17.14 -27.78
C GLU A 4 -52.07 16.54 -26.40
N LYS A 5 -53.05 15.88 -25.77
CA LYS A 5 -52.84 15.15 -24.51
C LYS A 5 -51.96 13.92 -24.71
N ASP A 6 -52.08 13.26 -25.86
CA ASP A 6 -51.24 12.12 -26.21
C ASP A 6 -49.78 12.55 -26.41
N ILE A 7 -49.54 13.68 -27.09
CA ILE A 7 -48.20 14.28 -27.24
C ILE A 7 -47.61 14.69 -25.88
N GLU A 8 -48.38 15.34 -25.01
CA GLU A 8 -47.93 15.70 -23.66
C GLU A 8 -47.54 14.48 -22.84
N LEU A 9 -48.33 13.40 -22.93
CA LEU A 9 -48.06 12.14 -22.24
C LEU A 9 -46.79 11.47 -22.77
N GLU A 10 -46.55 11.49 -24.08
CA GLU A 10 -45.32 10.98 -24.68
C GLU A 10 -44.09 11.77 -24.23
N HIS A 11 -44.17 13.10 -24.23
CA HIS A 11 -43.09 13.95 -23.70
C HIS A 11 -42.78 13.66 -22.23
N LEU A 12 -43.82 13.48 -21.40
CA LEU A 12 -43.63 13.12 -20.00
C LEU A 12 -42.96 11.75 -19.84
N LYS A 13 -43.34 10.75 -20.64
CA LYS A 13 -42.71 9.42 -20.63
C LYS A 13 -41.22 9.51 -20.99
N LEU A 14 -40.88 10.25 -22.05
CA LEU A 14 -39.48 10.46 -22.46
C LEU A 14 -38.68 11.16 -21.35
N ASN A 15 -39.26 12.18 -20.71
CA ASN A 15 -38.62 12.87 -19.61
C ASN A 15 -38.37 11.94 -18.40
N VAL A 16 -39.32 11.06 -18.09
CA VAL A 16 -39.15 10.04 -17.04
C VAL A 16 -38.06 9.03 -17.41
N GLU A 17 -37.94 8.63 -18.68
CA GLU A 17 -36.86 7.77 -19.15
C GLU A 17 -35.48 8.44 -19.01
N VAL A 18 -35.39 9.73 -19.37
CA VAL A 18 -34.18 10.53 -19.18
C VAL A 18 -33.83 10.63 -17.69
N TRP A 19 -34.81 10.91 -16.83
CA TRP A 19 -34.61 10.96 -15.37
C TRP A 19 -34.10 9.62 -14.83
N LYS A 20 -34.73 8.49 -15.22
CA LYS A 20 -34.26 7.14 -14.84
C LYS A 20 -32.81 6.93 -15.26
N LYS A 21 -32.46 7.29 -16.49
CA LYS A 21 -31.09 7.12 -16.98
C LYS A 21 -30.08 7.95 -16.22
N ILE A 22 -30.45 9.17 -15.80
CA ILE A 22 -29.61 10.00 -14.93
C ILE A 22 -29.40 9.32 -13.58
N VAL A 23 -30.46 8.82 -12.94
CA VAL A 23 -30.37 8.10 -11.66
C VAL A 23 -29.50 6.84 -11.78
N ASP A 24 -29.61 6.07 -12.86
CA ASP A 24 -28.75 4.91 -13.11
C ASP A 24 -27.27 5.30 -13.18
N VAL A 25 -26.96 6.41 -13.85
CA VAL A 25 -25.58 6.94 -13.95
C VAL A 25 -25.08 7.42 -12.58
N GLN A 26 -25.94 8.05 -11.77
CA GLN A 26 -25.59 8.41 -10.40
C GLN A 26 -25.23 7.18 -9.55
N GLN A 27 -26.04 6.13 -9.59
CA GLN A 27 -25.77 4.87 -8.89
C GLN A 27 -24.46 4.24 -9.36
N HIS A 28 -24.23 4.21 -10.68
CA HIS A 28 -23.01 3.67 -11.25
C HIS A 28 -21.76 4.40 -10.75
N PHE A 29 -21.76 5.73 -10.74
CA PHE A 29 -20.61 6.50 -10.24
C PHE A 29 -20.42 6.35 -8.72
N ASN A 30 -21.50 6.27 -7.95
CA ASN A 30 -21.43 6.00 -6.51
C ASN A 30 -20.79 4.63 -6.22
N ASP A 31 -21.18 3.60 -6.97
CA ASP A 31 -20.59 2.27 -6.85
C ASP A 31 -19.12 2.25 -7.25
N LEU A 32 -18.73 3.02 -8.27
CA LEU A 32 -17.34 3.17 -8.67
C LEU A 32 -16.51 3.87 -7.58
N GLU A 33 -17.01 4.95 -6.98
CA GLU A 33 -16.35 5.65 -5.86
C GLU A 33 -16.07 4.69 -4.69
N MET A 34 -17.09 3.92 -4.29
CA MET A 34 -16.97 2.94 -3.21
C MET A 34 -15.97 1.81 -3.54
N LYS A 35 -15.93 1.34 -4.79
CA LYS A 35 -14.96 0.33 -5.24
C LYS A 35 -13.53 0.87 -5.15
N VAL A 36 -13.26 2.07 -5.68
CA VAL A 36 -11.93 2.70 -5.65
C VAL A 36 -11.43 2.83 -4.21
N ARG A 37 -12.30 3.28 -3.29
CA ARG A 37 -11.96 3.39 -1.86
C ARG A 37 -11.59 2.04 -1.25
N ASN A 38 -12.38 1.00 -1.50
CA ASN A 38 -12.11 -0.34 -0.99
C ASN A 38 -10.79 -0.91 -1.53
N PHE A 39 -10.51 -0.72 -2.83
CA PHE A 39 -9.23 -1.13 -3.43
C PHE A 39 -8.04 -0.42 -2.77
N GLY A 40 -8.15 0.89 -2.52
CA GLY A 40 -7.13 1.64 -1.81
C GLY A 40 -6.82 1.07 -0.42
N LEU A 41 -7.87 0.75 0.35
CA LEU A 41 -7.72 0.16 1.69
C LEU A 41 -7.07 -1.22 1.65
N LEU A 42 -7.40 -2.05 0.67
CA LEU A 42 -6.76 -3.36 0.49
C LEU A 42 -5.27 -3.23 0.16
N ILE A 43 -4.92 -2.32 -0.75
CA ILE A 43 -3.52 -2.09 -1.12
C ILE A 43 -2.71 -1.59 0.08
N VAL A 44 -3.24 -0.61 0.83
CA VAL A 44 -2.59 -0.11 2.05
C VAL A 44 -2.45 -1.21 3.10
N SER A 45 -3.46 -2.07 3.28
CA SER A 45 -3.39 -3.20 4.20
C SER A 45 -2.27 -4.18 3.84
N ALA A 46 -2.08 -4.44 2.54
CA ALA A 46 -0.96 -5.26 2.05
C ALA A 46 0.39 -4.61 2.36
N PHE A 47 0.52 -3.29 2.15
CA PHE A 47 1.74 -2.55 2.51
C PHE A 47 2.01 -2.59 4.01
N ILE A 48 1.02 -2.36 4.87
CA ILE A 48 1.17 -2.44 6.33
C ILE A 48 1.69 -3.83 6.74
N SER A 49 1.14 -4.88 6.12
CA SER A 49 1.61 -6.25 6.36
C SER A 49 3.06 -6.45 5.92
N ALA A 50 3.43 -5.96 4.73
CA ALA A 50 4.80 -6.03 4.23
C ALA A 50 5.79 -5.24 5.09
N ILE A 51 5.40 -4.05 5.57
CA ILE A 51 6.18 -3.23 6.51
C ILE A 51 6.42 -4.02 7.80
N GLY A 52 5.39 -4.62 8.38
CA GLY A 52 5.50 -5.43 9.60
C GLY A 52 6.45 -6.63 9.44
N VAL A 53 6.35 -7.35 8.32
CA VAL A 53 7.27 -8.46 8.00
C VAL A 53 8.70 -7.95 7.80
N SER A 54 8.89 -6.85 7.07
CA SER A 54 10.20 -6.26 6.83
C SER A 54 10.88 -5.81 8.11
N LEU A 55 10.12 -5.21 9.04
CA LEU A 55 10.63 -4.83 10.37
C LEU A 55 11.01 -6.06 11.18
N LYS A 56 10.21 -7.14 11.17
CA LYS A 56 10.55 -8.37 11.89
C LYS A 56 11.84 -9.02 11.37
N SER A 57 12.06 -9.01 10.06
CA SER A 57 13.23 -9.62 9.42
C SER A 57 14.48 -8.74 9.44
N GLN A 58 14.39 -7.50 9.93
CA GLN A 58 15.50 -6.53 9.99
C GLN A 58 16.20 -6.36 8.62
N TYR A 59 15.41 -6.31 7.54
CA TYR A 59 15.96 -6.05 6.20
C TYR A 59 16.42 -4.60 6.09
N GLU A 60 17.68 -4.41 5.72
CA GLU A 60 18.31 -3.10 5.55
C GLU A 60 18.86 -2.96 4.12
N ALA A 61 18.87 -1.74 3.62
CA ALA A 61 19.49 -1.38 2.36
C ALA A 61 20.51 -0.27 2.60
N GLU A 62 21.72 -0.44 2.08
CA GLU A 62 22.75 0.60 2.14
C GLU A 62 22.42 1.71 1.13
N VAL A 63 22.23 2.92 1.64
CA VAL A 63 21.95 4.12 0.85
C VAL A 63 22.85 5.25 1.34
N VAL A 64 23.78 5.69 0.49
CA VAL A 64 24.71 6.81 0.77
C VAL A 64 25.48 6.61 2.09
N GLY A 65 25.96 5.39 2.35
CA GLY A 65 26.72 5.06 3.56
C GLY A 65 25.87 4.98 4.85
N TYR A 66 24.55 4.85 4.73
CA TYR A 66 23.64 4.53 5.84
C TYR A 66 22.89 3.24 5.55
N ASN A 67 22.75 2.37 6.54
CA ASN A 67 21.88 1.21 6.47
C ASN A 67 20.47 1.64 6.87
N ILE A 68 19.59 1.74 5.87
CA ILE A 68 18.21 2.20 6.06
C ILE A 68 17.28 0.98 6.04
N PRO A 69 16.38 0.82 7.03
CA PRO A 69 15.42 -0.28 7.01
C PRO A 69 14.56 -0.25 5.74
N VAL A 70 14.45 -1.38 5.05
CA VAL A 70 13.63 -1.55 3.83
C VAL A 70 12.16 -1.17 4.09
N ALA A 71 11.71 -1.37 5.32
CA ALA A 71 10.40 -0.96 5.82
C ALA A 71 10.11 0.54 5.60
N SER A 72 11.12 1.42 5.63
CA SER A 72 10.97 2.86 5.35
C SER A 72 10.53 3.11 3.91
N PHE A 73 11.13 2.40 2.95
CA PHE A 73 10.77 2.51 1.54
C PHE A 73 9.38 1.92 1.26
N LEU A 74 9.03 0.82 1.93
CA LEU A 74 7.67 0.25 1.85
C LEU A 74 6.62 1.21 2.44
N ALA A 75 6.92 1.86 3.56
CA ALA A 75 6.05 2.87 4.15
C ALA A 75 5.89 4.09 3.22
N LEU A 76 6.98 4.57 2.64
CA LEU A 76 6.94 5.67 1.65
C LEU A 76 6.15 5.28 0.40
N GLY A 77 6.36 4.07 -0.11
CA GLY A 77 5.59 3.53 -1.24
C GLY A 77 4.09 3.45 -0.92
N SER A 78 3.74 2.99 0.28
CA SER A 78 2.35 2.96 0.77
C SER A 78 1.74 4.37 0.80
N PHE A 79 2.46 5.35 1.34
CA PHE A 79 2.04 6.75 1.36
C PHE A 79 1.78 7.29 -0.05
N ILE A 80 2.71 7.08 -0.98
CA ILE A 80 2.58 7.55 -2.36
C ILE A 80 1.35 6.91 -3.03
N VAL A 81 1.20 5.59 -2.93
CA VAL A 81 0.07 4.87 -3.52
C VAL A 81 -1.25 5.35 -2.90
N TRP A 82 -1.30 5.55 -1.60
CA TRP A 82 -2.48 6.10 -0.92
C TRP A 82 -2.84 7.51 -1.43
N MET A 83 -1.84 8.37 -1.65
CA MET A 83 -2.05 9.70 -2.22
C MET A 83 -2.50 9.66 -3.68
N LEU A 84 -2.07 8.66 -4.47
CA LEU A 84 -2.59 8.44 -5.82
C LEU A 84 -4.06 7.99 -5.79
N VAL A 85 -4.43 7.09 -4.88
CA VAL A 85 -5.83 6.70 -4.69
C VAL A 85 -6.67 7.92 -4.27
N PHE A 86 -6.17 8.76 -3.36
CA PHE A 86 -6.82 10.01 -2.98
C PHE A 86 -7.07 10.92 -4.19
N LEU A 87 -6.07 11.08 -5.07
CA LEU A 87 -6.19 11.91 -6.26
C LEU A 87 -7.33 11.40 -7.17
N VAL A 88 -7.33 10.09 -7.43
CA VAL A 88 -8.33 9.45 -8.27
C VAL A 88 -9.73 9.51 -7.64
N ASP A 89 -9.88 9.20 -6.37
CA ASP A 89 -11.19 9.21 -5.68
C ASP A 89 -11.78 10.64 -5.66
N VAL A 90 -11.02 11.62 -5.17
CA VAL A 90 -11.55 12.95 -4.85
C VAL A 90 -11.55 13.91 -6.04
N TYR A 91 -10.57 13.83 -6.94
CA TYR A 91 -10.45 14.79 -8.04
C TYR A 91 -10.92 14.24 -9.38
N TRP A 92 -11.05 12.92 -9.54
CA TRP A 92 -11.55 12.33 -10.79
C TRP A 92 -12.97 11.80 -10.63
N TYR A 93 -13.22 10.87 -9.70
CA TYR A 93 -14.52 10.21 -9.60
C TYR A 93 -15.59 11.06 -8.89
N HIS A 94 -15.24 11.71 -7.78
CA HIS A 94 -16.21 12.52 -7.04
C HIS A 94 -16.85 13.65 -7.88
N PRO A 95 -16.12 14.38 -8.77
CA PRO A 95 -16.74 15.34 -9.69
C PRO A 95 -17.74 14.71 -10.67
N LEU A 96 -17.52 13.47 -11.12
CA LEU A 96 -18.44 12.76 -12.02
C LEU A 96 -19.76 12.44 -11.33
N LEU A 97 -19.69 11.90 -10.10
CA LEU A 97 -20.88 11.66 -9.27
C LEU A 97 -21.63 12.96 -9.01
N LYS A 98 -20.91 14.01 -8.61
CA LYS A 98 -21.50 15.33 -8.36
C LYS A 98 -22.20 15.90 -9.60
N GLY A 99 -21.61 15.74 -10.79
CA GLY A 99 -22.21 16.17 -12.06
C GLY A 99 -23.54 15.47 -12.35
N ALA A 100 -23.59 14.14 -12.17
CA ALA A 100 -24.80 13.36 -12.37
C ALA A 100 -25.91 13.73 -11.36
N VAL A 101 -25.56 13.99 -10.11
CA VAL A 101 -26.48 14.45 -9.06
C VAL A 101 -27.06 15.83 -9.39
N LEU A 102 -26.22 16.79 -9.78
CA LEU A 102 -26.69 18.14 -10.15
C LEU A 102 -27.64 18.09 -11.34
N LYS A 103 -27.35 17.26 -12.35
CA LYS A 103 -28.25 17.09 -13.50
C LYS A 103 -29.56 16.39 -13.11
N GLY A 104 -29.52 15.47 -12.15
CA GLY A 104 -30.71 14.82 -11.60
C GLY A 104 -31.64 15.82 -10.92
N ILE A 105 -31.11 16.70 -10.08
CA ILE A 105 -31.88 17.77 -9.42
C ILE A 105 -32.53 18.70 -10.45
N GLU A 106 -31.77 19.09 -11.49
CA GLU A 106 -32.29 19.93 -12.58
C GLU A 106 -33.48 19.25 -13.30
N MET A 107 -33.33 17.96 -13.63
CA MET A 107 -34.38 17.18 -14.30
C MET A 107 -35.61 16.99 -13.40
N GLU A 108 -35.41 16.74 -12.10
CA GLU A 108 -36.49 16.60 -11.13
C GLU A 108 -37.31 17.89 -11.03
N GLU A 109 -36.67 19.06 -11.01
CA GLU A 109 -37.39 20.34 -10.94
C GLU A 109 -38.18 20.64 -12.23
N GLN A 110 -37.68 20.21 -13.40
CA GLN A 110 -38.36 20.39 -14.69
C GLN A 110 -39.69 19.62 -14.77
N ILE A 111 -39.77 18.43 -14.17
CA ILE A 111 -40.93 17.53 -14.28
C ILE A 111 -41.80 17.48 -13.02
N LYS A 112 -41.40 18.17 -11.95
CA LYS A 112 -42.08 18.21 -10.65
C LYS A 112 -43.52 18.71 -10.72
N SER A 113 -43.84 19.60 -11.66
CA SER A 113 -45.21 20.10 -11.87
C SER A 113 -46.16 19.01 -12.37
N GLN A 114 -45.63 18.05 -13.13
CA GLN A 114 -46.36 16.92 -13.70
C GLN A 114 -46.30 15.68 -12.80
N LEU A 115 -45.20 15.51 -12.06
CA LEU A 115 -44.93 14.40 -11.15
C LEU A 115 -44.46 14.91 -9.78
N PRO A 116 -45.40 15.36 -8.92
CA PRO A 116 -45.06 15.69 -7.54
C PRO A 116 -44.58 14.40 -6.86
N ASN A 117 -43.41 14.42 -6.21
CA ASN A 117 -42.69 13.27 -5.58
C ASN A 117 -41.57 12.61 -6.40
N ILE A 118 -41.15 13.17 -7.55
CA ILE A 118 -39.98 12.66 -8.30
C ILE A 118 -38.62 13.06 -7.69
N ASN A 119 -38.61 13.87 -6.62
CA ASN A 119 -37.47 14.59 -6.05
C ASN A 119 -36.50 13.74 -5.21
N LEU A 120 -36.17 12.53 -5.67
CA LEU A 120 -35.30 11.59 -4.98
C LEU A 120 -33.87 12.13 -4.79
N THR A 121 -33.27 12.63 -5.88
CA THR A 121 -31.88 13.11 -5.90
C THR A 121 -31.72 14.31 -4.96
N GLY A 122 -32.65 15.26 -5.03
CA GLY A 122 -32.67 16.42 -4.12
C GLY A 122 -32.79 16.01 -2.66
N LYS A 123 -33.72 15.10 -2.36
CA LYS A 123 -33.97 14.64 -0.98
C LYS A 123 -32.76 13.92 -0.38
N ILE A 124 -32.06 13.07 -1.14
CA ILE A 124 -30.82 12.42 -0.70
C ILE A 124 -29.74 13.48 -0.41
N GLY A 125 -29.61 14.50 -1.27
CA GLY A 125 -28.67 15.59 -1.07
C GLY A 125 -28.90 16.37 0.23
N GLU A 126 -30.16 16.67 0.55
CA GLU A 126 -30.55 17.37 1.79
C GLU A 126 -30.30 16.51 3.04
N GLU A 127 -30.71 15.24 3.03
CA GLU A 127 -30.55 14.33 4.17
C GLU A 127 -29.08 13.93 4.40
N SER A 128 -28.25 13.91 3.36
CA SER A 128 -26.83 13.58 3.45
C SER A 128 -25.93 14.73 3.95
N ALA A 129 -26.50 15.94 4.13
CA ALA A 129 -25.80 17.11 4.65
C ALA A 129 -25.51 16.98 6.16
N VAL A 130 -24.60 16.08 6.54
CA VAL A 130 -24.17 15.94 7.93
C VAL A 130 -23.23 17.09 8.30
N SER A 131 -23.63 17.91 9.26
CA SER A 131 -22.76 18.89 9.93
C SER A 131 -21.84 18.15 10.90
N ILE A 132 -20.53 18.24 10.68
CA ILE A 132 -19.55 17.68 11.62
C ILE A 132 -19.15 18.81 12.58
N LEU A 133 -19.63 18.71 13.82
CA LEU A 133 -19.24 19.51 14.98
C LEU A 133 -19.64 21.00 14.91
N LYS A 134 -18.70 21.95 15.15
CA LYS A 134 -18.92 23.42 15.11
C LYS A 134 -18.65 24.04 13.73
N PHE A 135 -18.20 23.25 12.77
CA PHE A 135 -17.94 23.72 11.42
C PHE A 135 -19.23 23.62 10.60
N LYS A 136 -19.92 24.75 10.47
CA LYS A 136 -21.03 24.91 9.54
C LYS A 136 -20.47 24.72 8.12
N ASP A 137 -21.15 23.93 7.30
CA ASP A 137 -20.86 23.71 5.87
C ASP A 137 -19.64 22.84 5.52
N VAL A 138 -19.38 21.75 6.27
CA VAL A 138 -18.42 20.71 5.83
C VAL A 138 -19.02 19.90 4.67
N ARG A 139 -18.81 20.40 3.45
CA ARG A 139 -19.21 19.74 2.18
C ARG A 139 -18.59 18.33 2.07
N SER A 140 -19.27 17.41 1.38
CA SER A 140 -18.84 16.00 1.22
C SER A 140 -17.38 15.85 0.77
N THR A 141 -16.91 16.74 -0.11
CA THR A 141 -15.51 16.84 -0.53
C THR A 141 -14.51 17.02 0.62
N THR A 142 -14.89 17.76 1.67
CA THR A 142 -14.02 18.02 2.82
C THR A 142 -13.91 16.80 3.72
N LYS A 143 -14.99 15.99 3.85
CA LYS A 143 -14.98 14.75 4.62
C LYS A 143 -14.01 13.73 4.01
N ALA A 144 -14.07 13.55 2.70
CA ALA A 144 -13.14 12.68 1.97
C ALA A 144 -11.69 13.17 2.13
N LYS A 145 -11.43 14.48 1.97
CA LYS A 145 -10.08 15.04 2.19
C LYS A 145 -9.55 14.76 3.59
N ILE A 146 -10.34 14.95 4.64
CA ILE A 146 -9.92 14.66 6.02
C ILE A 146 -9.56 13.18 6.18
N PHE A 147 -10.38 12.28 5.65
CA PHE A 147 -10.13 10.83 5.72
C PHE A 147 -8.80 10.45 5.05
N TYR A 148 -8.60 10.89 3.80
CA TYR A 148 -7.38 10.56 3.05
C TYR A 148 -6.13 11.21 3.63
N LEU A 149 -6.19 12.49 4.01
CA LEU A 149 -5.07 13.20 4.61
C LEU A 149 -4.75 12.68 6.01
N GLY A 150 -5.75 12.21 6.77
CA GLY A 150 -5.54 11.57 8.07
C GLY A 150 -4.71 10.30 7.95
N ILE A 151 -5.14 9.36 7.10
CA ILE A 151 -4.40 8.11 6.86
C ILE A 151 -3.03 8.41 6.22
N GLY A 152 -2.97 9.32 5.26
CA GLY A 152 -1.72 9.75 4.63
C GLY A 152 -0.74 10.35 5.64
N GLY A 153 -1.22 11.18 6.57
CA GLY A 153 -0.41 11.75 7.64
C GLY A 153 0.19 10.69 8.56
N VAL A 154 -0.60 9.67 8.94
CA VAL A 154 -0.11 8.53 9.73
C VAL A 154 0.97 7.76 8.98
N LEU A 155 0.76 7.45 7.69
CA LEU A 155 1.75 6.76 6.87
C LEU A 155 3.04 7.58 6.72
N LEU A 156 2.92 8.90 6.55
CA LEU A 156 4.08 9.79 6.44
C LEU A 156 4.89 9.85 7.74
N VAL A 157 4.21 9.98 8.88
CA VAL A 157 4.86 9.94 10.21
C VAL A 157 5.56 8.60 10.40
N LEU A 158 4.91 7.49 10.05
CA LEU A 158 5.51 6.16 10.12
C LEU A 158 6.76 6.05 9.25
N THR A 159 6.73 6.55 8.01
CA THR A 159 7.90 6.61 7.13
C THR A 159 9.05 7.36 7.77
N ILE A 160 8.80 8.55 8.32
CA ILE A 160 9.84 9.38 8.95
C ILE A 160 10.44 8.66 10.16
N LEU A 161 9.59 8.09 11.03
CA LEU A 161 10.04 7.39 12.23
C LEU A 161 10.95 6.21 11.91
N ILE A 162 10.57 5.36 10.94
CA ILE A 162 11.38 4.19 10.55
C ILE A 162 12.66 4.65 9.84
N PHE A 163 12.58 5.69 9.00
CA PHE A 163 13.76 6.22 8.31
C PHE A 163 14.81 6.75 9.29
N CYS A 164 14.39 7.42 10.36
CA CYS A 164 15.28 7.91 11.42
C CYS A 164 15.98 6.80 12.23
N MET A 165 15.56 5.53 12.10
CA MET A 165 16.26 4.38 12.70
C MET A 165 17.51 3.97 11.93
N GLY A 166 17.76 4.52 10.73
CA GLY A 166 18.92 4.16 9.92
C GLY A 166 20.25 4.51 10.60
N GLU A 167 21.16 3.54 10.65
CA GLU A 167 22.49 3.70 11.24
C GLU A 167 23.54 3.95 10.14
N LYS A 168 24.68 4.55 10.49
CA LYS A 168 25.79 4.71 9.55
C LYS A 168 26.34 3.33 9.19
N ALA A 169 26.50 3.07 7.90
CA ALA A 169 27.17 1.87 7.42
C ALA A 169 28.63 1.89 7.91
N PRO A 170 29.17 0.76 8.39
CA PRO A 170 30.56 0.69 8.82
C PRO A 170 31.49 0.98 7.64
N ASP A 171 32.44 1.88 7.84
CA ASP A 171 33.39 2.33 6.83
C ASP A 171 34.36 1.18 6.49
N ILE A 172 34.19 0.51 5.35
CA ILE A 172 35.08 -0.58 4.87
C ILE A 172 36.37 0.03 4.26
N GLY A 173 36.90 1.08 4.90
CA GLY A 173 37.98 1.93 4.38
C GLY A 173 39.21 2.06 5.27
N ASN A 174 39.26 1.41 6.44
CA ASN A 174 40.44 1.43 7.32
C ASN A 174 40.64 0.16 8.17
N THR A 175 40.31 -1.03 7.65
CA THR A 175 40.80 -2.28 8.26
C THR A 175 42.06 -2.72 7.52
N SER A 176 43.16 -2.03 7.77
CA SER A 176 44.50 -2.62 7.65
C SER A 176 45.12 -2.66 9.04
N THR A 177 45.34 -3.89 9.51
CA THR A 177 46.32 -4.25 10.56
C THR A 177 45.91 -3.96 12.00
N GLN A 178 45.07 -4.83 12.59
CA GLN A 178 45.23 -5.17 14.02
C GLN A 178 45.14 -6.69 14.25
N SER A 179 46.30 -7.22 14.67
CA SER A 179 46.56 -8.45 15.44
C SER A 179 46.00 -9.78 14.91
N ILE A 180 46.86 -10.52 14.21
CA ILE A 180 46.91 -11.99 14.37
C ILE A 180 47.07 -12.27 15.87
N PRO A 181 46.24 -13.13 16.50
CA PRO A 181 46.46 -13.50 17.89
C PRO A 181 47.79 -14.25 18.02
N GLU A 182 48.70 -13.68 18.82
CA GLU A 182 50.04 -14.17 19.22
C GLU A 182 50.04 -15.58 19.86
N LYS A 183 48.90 -16.28 19.89
CA LYS A 183 48.75 -17.60 20.51
C LYS A 183 48.97 -18.78 19.55
N THR A 184 49.11 -18.52 18.25
CA THR A 184 49.30 -19.60 17.25
C THR A 184 50.77 -19.92 17.00
N GLU A 185 51.70 -18.96 17.12
CA GLU A 185 53.13 -19.21 16.88
C GLU A 185 53.80 -20.05 17.98
N SER A 186 53.36 -19.92 19.24
CA SER A 186 53.86 -20.75 20.35
C SER A 186 53.57 -22.23 20.13
N LYS A 187 52.41 -22.57 19.55
CA LYS A 187 51.99 -23.97 19.37
C LYS A 187 52.65 -24.64 18.16
N ILE A 188 53.01 -23.86 17.14
CA ILE A 188 53.69 -24.37 15.94
C ILE A 188 55.16 -24.66 16.26
N ASN A 189 55.85 -23.75 16.95
CA ASN A 189 57.26 -23.94 17.32
C ASN A 189 57.48 -25.13 18.28
N ASP A 190 56.51 -25.39 19.15
CA ASP A 190 56.57 -26.53 20.07
C ASP A 190 56.32 -27.87 19.34
N MET A 191 55.54 -27.86 18.26
CA MET A 191 55.28 -29.05 17.44
C MET A 191 56.46 -29.37 16.50
N THR A 192 57.16 -28.35 15.98
CA THR A 192 58.35 -28.56 15.13
C THR A 192 59.57 -29.03 15.93
N SER A 193 59.72 -28.61 17.19
CA SER A 193 60.81 -29.08 18.06
C SER A 193 60.68 -30.57 18.43
N ASN A 194 59.45 -31.07 18.55
CA ASN A 194 59.17 -32.46 18.90
C ASN A 194 59.25 -33.43 17.70
N LEU A 195 59.11 -32.94 16.47
CA LEU A 195 59.30 -33.74 15.25
C LEU A 195 60.79 -34.00 14.93
N ILE A 196 61.71 -33.13 15.36
CA ILE A 196 63.16 -33.28 15.11
C ILE A 196 63.81 -34.26 16.12
N LYS A 197 63.11 -34.64 17.19
CA LYS A 197 63.67 -35.47 18.28
C LYS A 197 63.27 -36.96 18.25
N GLY A 198 62.59 -37.42 17.20
CA GLY A 198 61.93 -38.73 17.16
C GLY A 198 62.40 -39.73 16.10
N GLU A 199 63.46 -39.46 15.33
CA GLU A 199 64.00 -40.45 14.37
C GLU A 199 64.99 -41.39 15.07
N GLY A 200 64.50 -42.56 15.48
CA GLY A 200 65.35 -43.61 16.04
C GLY A 200 64.64 -44.94 16.28
N LYS A 201 64.70 -45.81 15.26
CA LYS A 201 64.67 -47.30 15.28
C LYS A 201 63.41 -48.07 14.85
N THR A 202 63.67 -48.86 13.79
CA THR A 202 63.32 -50.27 13.49
C THR A 202 61.95 -50.65 12.90
N SER A 203 62.02 -51.14 11.65
CA SER A 203 61.16 -52.11 10.93
C SER A 203 61.29 -53.53 11.54
N PRO A 204 60.57 -54.63 11.14
CA PRO A 204 59.52 -54.80 10.10
C PRO A 204 58.29 -55.67 10.52
N ALA A 205 57.25 -55.78 9.66
CA ALA A 205 56.61 -57.03 9.17
C ALA A 205 55.24 -56.80 8.50
N ILE A 206 54.99 -57.54 7.41
CA ILE A 206 53.76 -57.63 6.58
C ILE A 206 52.90 -58.81 7.11
N PRO A 207 51.56 -58.85 6.93
CA PRO A 207 51.01 -59.66 5.81
C PRO A 207 49.78 -59.09 5.08
N GLN A 208 49.54 -59.70 3.92
CA GLN A 208 48.52 -59.52 2.88
C GLN A 208 47.06 -59.75 3.33
N ASP A 209 46.08 -59.17 2.61
CA ASP A 209 44.91 -59.94 2.16
C ASP A 209 44.25 -59.39 0.87
N LYS A 210 43.71 -60.32 0.07
CA LYS A 210 43.21 -60.22 -1.29
C LYS A 210 41.67 -60.18 -1.35
N SER A 211 41.19 -59.32 -2.25
CA SER A 211 40.14 -59.59 -3.24
C SER A 211 38.65 -59.65 -2.87
N LYS A 212 37.89 -58.97 -3.76
CA LYS A 212 36.73 -59.44 -4.54
C LYS A 212 35.31 -59.25 -3.96
N LYS A 213 34.55 -58.38 -4.66
CA LYS A 213 33.46 -58.72 -5.64
C LYS A 213 32.07 -58.12 -5.32
N SER A 214 31.63 -57.25 -6.24
CA SER A 214 30.31 -57.14 -6.89
C SER A 214 29.12 -57.90 -6.27
N SER A 215 27.99 -57.20 -6.08
CA SER A 215 26.88 -57.16 -7.07
C SER A 215 25.72 -56.29 -6.56
N ASP A 216 25.09 -55.60 -7.52
CA ASP A 216 23.66 -55.27 -7.69
C ASP A 216 22.79 -54.90 -6.47
#